data_AF-A0A9P5DN13-F1
#
_entry.id   AF-A0A9P5DN13-F1
#
_cell.length_a   1.000
_cell.length_b   1.000
_cell.length_c   1.000
_cell.angle_alpha   90.00
_cell.angle_beta   90.00
_cell.angle_gamma   90.00
#
_symmetry.space_group_name_H-M   'P 1'
#
loop_
_entity.id
_entity.type
_entity.pdbx_description
1 polymer ?
#
loop_
_entity_poly.entity_id
_entity_poly.type
_entity_poly.pdbx_seq_one_letter_code
_entity_poly.pdbx_strand_id
1 'polypeptide(L)' 'MAPQKPRSRSPHPEDRGWVSSAMRKRGATAIKKNYQFGKDCGTIAFLVFYNKVHGFWDGSVYIPDGESLPEDTNEV' A
#
# COMPACT_ATOMS: atom_id res chain seq x y z
N MET A 1 -21.73 -16.68 27.12
CA MET A 1 -20.55 -16.00 26.58
C MET A 1 -20.99 -14.61 26.15
N ALA A 2 -20.56 -13.54 26.81
CA ALA A 2 -20.95 -12.19 26.43
C ALA A 2 -20.36 -11.85 25.04
N PRO A 3 -21.11 -11.19 24.14
CA PRO A 3 -20.58 -10.81 22.84
C PRO A 3 -19.39 -9.87 23.07
N GLN A 4 -18.23 -10.22 22.49
CA GLN A 4 -17.06 -9.36 22.54
C GLN A 4 -17.44 -8.00 21.92
N LYS A 5 -17.22 -6.92 22.69
CA LYS A 5 -17.39 -5.56 22.17
C LYS A 5 -16.69 -5.46 20.81
N PRO A 6 -17.36 -4.97 19.76
CA PRO A 6 -16.72 -4.82 18.46
C PRO A 6 -15.46 -3.97 18.65
N ARG A 7 -14.30 -4.50 18.25
CA ARG A 7 -13.04 -3.74 18.30
C ARG A 7 -13.28 -2.39 17.63
N SER A 8 -12.90 -1.32 18.32
CA SER A 8 -12.93 0.03 17.78
C SER A 8 -12.31 0.02 16.38
N ARG A 9 -13.06 0.53 15.38
CA ARG A 9 -12.60 0.63 13.99
C ARG A 9 -11.59 1.75 13.77
N SER A 10 -11.38 2.58 14.79
CA SER A 10 -10.43 3.68 14.74
C SER A 10 -9.00 3.16 14.58
N PRO A 11 -8.14 3.87 13.85
CA PRO A 11 -6.71 3.57 13.83
C PRO A 11 -6.10 3.69 15.23
N HIS A 12 -5.29 2.71 15.62
CA HIS A 12 -4.45 2.72 16.83
C HIS A 12 -2.98 2.58 16.40
N PRO A 13 -2.36 3.64 15.84
CA PRO A 13 -0.98 3.58 15.34
C PRO A 13 0.06 3.28 16.43
N GLU A 14 -0.28 3.48 17.69
CA GLU A 14 0.51 3.16 18.87
C GLU A 14 0.45 1.67 19.27
N ASP A 15 -0.60 0.93 18.88
CA ASP A 15 -0.74 -0.50 19.16
C ASP A 15 -0.02 -1.32 18.08
N ARG A 16 1.11 -1.93 18.45
CA ARG A 16 1.91 -2.79 17.54
C ARG A 16 1.09 -3.94 16.94
N GLY A 17 0.18 -4.54 17.69
CA GLY A 17 -0.71 -5.61 17.21
C GLY A 17 -1.73 -5.11 16.20
N TRP A 18 -2.28 -3.92 16.44
CA TRP A 18 -3.14 -3.24 15.47
C TRP A 18 -2.39 -2.91 14.18
N VAL A 19 -1.23 -2.26 14.30
CA VAL A 19 -0.40 -1.87 13.15
C VAL A 19 0.01 -3.09 12.33
N SER A 20 0.42 -4.18 12.97
CA SER A 20 0.75 -5.44 12.27
C SER A 20 -0.43 -5.99 11.46
N SER A 21 -1.61 -6.11 12.08
CA SER A 21 -2.82 -6.58 11.40
C SER A 21 -3.26 -5.63 10.28
N ALA A 22 -3.17 -4.32 10.51
CA ALA A 22 -3.53 -3.30 9.55
C ALA A 22 -2.56 -3.27 8.36
N MET A 23 -1.25 -3.32 8.59
CA MET A 23 -0.22 -3.38 7.54
C MET A 23 -0.44 -4.60 6.64
N ARG A 24 -0.67 -5.79 7.22
CA ARG A 24 -0.94 -6.99 6.44
C ARG A 24 -2.19 -6.85 5.57
N LYS A 25 -3.32 -6.41 6.13
CA LYS A 25 -4.62 -6.39 5.41
C LYS A 25 -4.74 -5.19 4.46
N ARG A 26 -4.42 -4.00 4.95
CA ARG A 26 -4.54 -2.75 4.19
C ARG A 26 -3.39 -2.59 3.21
N GLY A 27 -2.17 -2.98 3.59
CA GLY A 27 -1.01 -2.97 2.69
C GLY A 27 -1.23 -3.87 1.48
N ALA A 28 -1.60 -5.14 1.69
CA ALA A 28 -1.93 -6.05 0.58
C ALA A 28 -3.05 -5.52 -0.34
N THR A 29 -4.06 -4.87 0.25
CA THR A 29 -5.13 -4.23 -0.53
C THR A 29 -4.61 -3.04 -1.33
N ALA A 30 -3.78 -2.18 -0.74
CA ALA A 30 -3.20 -1.01 -1.41
C ALA A 30 -2.30 -1.44 -2.59
N ILE A 31 -1.42 -2.42 -2.37
CA ILE A 31 -0.55 -3.02 -3.39
C ILE A 31 -1.38 -3.51 -4.59
N LYS A 32 -2.40 -4.33 -4.32
CA LYS A 32 -3.28 -4.88 -5.36
C LYS A 32 -4.03 -3.78 -6.12
N LYS A 33 -4.62 -2.83 -5.40
CA LYS A 33 -5.41 -1.75 -6.01
C LYS A 33 -4.55 -0.79 -6.83
N ASN A 34 -3.34 -0.45 -6.37
CA ASN A 34 -2.41 0.39 -7.12
C ASN A 34 -1.99 -0.29 -8.44
N TYR A 35 -1.62 -1.57 -8.38
CA TYR A 35 -1.27 -2.33 -9.58
C TYR A 35 -2.45 -2.44 -10.56
N GLN A 36 -3.65 -2.75 -10.05
CA GLN A 36 -4.85 -2.84 -10.86
C GLN A 36 -5.22 -1.49 -11.49
N PHE A 37 -5.09 -0.39 -10.74
CA PHE A 37 -5.33 0.96 -11.25
C PHE A 37 -4.39 1.30 -12.41
N GLY A 38 -3.08 1.04 -12.26
CA GLY A 38 -2.11 1.25 -13.35
C GLY A 38 -2.48 0.44 -14.59
N LYS A 39 -2.82 -0.84 -14.41
CA LYS A 39 -3.24 -1.73 -15.49
C LYS A 39 -4.53 -1.26 -16.18
N ASP A 40 -5.57 -0.91 -15.42
CA ASP A 40 -6.88 -0.57 -15.97
C ASP A 40 -6.89 0.80 -16.66
N CYS A 41 -6.06 1.73 -16.18
CA CYS A 41 -5.95 3.06 -16.75
C CYS A 41 -4.79 3.19 -17.76
N GLY A 42 -4.00 2.15 -17.98
CA GLY A 42 -2.84 2.19 -18.86
C GLY A 42 -1.84 3.27 -18.45
N THR A 43 -1.55 3.40 -17.15
CA THR A 43 -0.70 4.47 -16.62
C THR A 43 0.35 3.90 -15.66
N ILE A 44 1.50 4.55 -15.59
CA ILE A 44 2.52 4.24 -14.60
C ILE A 44 1.95 4.50 -13.20
N ALA A 45 1.89 3.46 -12.38
CA ALA A 45 1.35 3.52 -11.02
C ALA A 45 2.38 3.01 -10.01
N PHE A 46 2.80 3.89 -9.10
CA PHE A 46 3.82 3.61 -8.11
C PHE A 46 3.27 3.77 -6.69
N LEU A 47 3.40 2.73 -5.88
CA LEU A 47 3.11 2.75 -4.44
C LEU A 47 4.33 2.21 -3.71
N VAL A 48 4.86 3.00 -2.78
CA VAL A 48 5.89 2.56 -1.83
C VAL A 48 5.50 3.02 -0.42
N PHE A 49 5.68 2.14 0.55
CA PHE A 49 5.55 2.46 1.96
C PHE A 49 6.55 1.66 2.80
N TYR A 50 7.07 2.27 3.86
CA TYR A 50 7.97 1.57 4.78
C TYR A 50 7.16 0.75 5.78
N ASN A 51 7.31 -0.57 5.72
CA ASN A 51 6.68 -1.50 6.63
C ASN A 51 7.44 -1.53 7.96
N LYS A 52 7.07 -0.64 8.90
CA LYS A 52 7.69 -0.53 10.24
C LYS A 52 7.59 -1.81 11.09
N VAL A 53 6.72 -2.76 10.74
CA VAL A 53 6.54 -4.02 11.49
C VAL A 53 7.63 -5.02 11.13
N HIS A 54 8.02 -5.07 9.86
CA HIS A 54 8.99 -6.01 9.33
C HIS A 54 10.33 -5.37 8.92
N GLY A 55 10.42 -4.04 8.90
CA GLY A 55 11.65 -3.31 8.65
C GLY A 55 12.09 -3.28 7.18
N PHE A 56 11.15 -3.29 6.23
CA PHE A 56 11.46 -3.24 4.80
C PHE A 56 10.52 -2.31 4.03
N TRP A 57 10.94 -1.87 2.83
CA TRP A 57 10.10 -1.13 1.90
C TRP A 57 9.20 -2.07 1.11
N ASP A 58 7.90 -1.83 1.17
CA ASP A 58 6.86 -2.64 0.53
C ASP A 58 6.05 -1.77 -0.44
N GLY A 59 5.38 -2.38 -1.42
CA GLY A 59 4.75 -1.61 -2.48
C GLY A 59 4.37 -2.38 -3.74
N SER A 60 3.96 -1.63 -4.75
CA SER A 60 3.78 -2.13 -6.11
C SER A 60 4.16 -1.08 -7.14
N VAL A 61 4.63 -1.57 -8.28
CA VAL A 61 4.91 -0.77 -9.46
C VAL A 61 4.22 -1.44 -10.64
N TYR A 62 3.49 -0.65 -11.42
CA TYR A 62 3.04 -1.04 -12.75
C TYR A 62 3.59 -0.02 -13.74
N ILE A 63 4.21 -0.53 -14.80
CA ILE A 63 4.66 0.24 -15.95
C ILE A 63 4.00 -0.44 -17.17
N PRO A 64 3.23 0.28 -17.99
CA PRO A 64 2.67 -0.28 -19.22
C PRO A 64 3.74 -0.86 -20.14
N ASP A 65 3.38 -1.88 -20.92
CA ASP A 65 4.32 -2.52 -21.85
C ASP A 65 4.87 -1.52 -22.86
N GLY A 66 6.20 -1.42 -22.95
CA GLY A 66 6.88 -0.48 -23.85
C GLY A 66 7.06 0.94 -23.29
N GLU A 67 6.54 1.25 -22.11
CA GLU A 67 6.85 2.48 -21.38
C GLU A 67 8.04 2.29 -20.44
N SER A 68 8.68 3.41 -20.10
CA SER A 68 9.70 3.50 -19.06
C SER A 68 9.29 4.54 -18.03
N LEU A 69 9.90 4.49 -16.85
CA LEU A 69 9.79 5.61 -15.92
C LEU A 69 10.27 6.89 -16.63
N PRO A 70 9.61 8.04 -16.40
CA PRO A 70 10.05 9.30 -16.99
C PRO A 70 11.53 9.55 -16.70
N GLU A 71 12.32 9.79 -17.74
CA GLU A 71 13.71 10.21 -17.59
C GLU A 71 13.69 11.69 -17.18
N ASP A 72 13.89 11.95 -15.89
CA ASP A 72 14.04 13.27 -15.26
C ASP A 72 12.94 14.33 -15.54
N THR A 73 12.20 14.70 -14.50
CA THR A 73 11.31 15.88 -14.48
C THR A 73 12.07 17.19 -14.24
N ASN A 74 13.36 17.28 -14.62
CA ASN A 74 14.18 18.49 -14.45
C ASN A 74 14.08 19.43 -15.67
N GLU A 75 12.89 19.60 -16.23
CA GLU A 75 12.58 20.70 -17.13
C GLU A 75 11.61 21.68 -16.43
N VAL A 76 12.17 22.52 -15.54
CA VAL A 76 11.57 23.80 -15.14
C VAL A 76 12.67 24.86 -15.18
#